data_AF-A0A968XME0-F1
#
_entry.id   AF-A0A968XME0-F1
#
_cell.length_a   1.000
_cell.length_b   1.000
_cell.length_c   1.000
_cell.angle_alpha   90.00
_cell.angle_beta   90.00
_cell.angle_gamma   90.00
#
_symmetry.space_group_name_H-M   'P 1'
#
loop_
_entity.id
_entity.type
_entity.pdbx_description
1 polymer ?
#
loop_
_entity_poly.entity_id
_entity_poly.type
_entity_poly.pdbx_seq_one_letter_code
_entity_poly.pdbx_strand_id
1 'polypeptide(L)'
;MKKLLSILLFLSLFVSSFSQQAQPVFQGQPPVEPVSTTSRPIEKQEKREFSFEADQVYFSNQFDGARLNQIQRDGENAYTVTITPENAPINMSPWYAFKVWSKKKKEITINSSIPNLLNIVIRRKSAPMAKMEAFGCE
;
A
#
# COMPACT_ATOMS: atom_id res chain seq x y z
N MET A 1 39.67 38.77 23.70
CA MET A 1 38.91 37.49 23.73
C MET A 1 37.41 37.68 23.64
N LYS A 2 36.76 38.48 24.49
CA LYS A 2 35.28 38.68 24.47
C LYS A 2 34.74 39.25 23.14
N LYS A 3 35.45 40.20 22.51
CA LYS A 3 35.09 40.76 21.18
C LYS A 3 35.18 39.71 20.05
N LEU A 4 36.18 38.82 20.11
CA LEU A 4 36.34 37.74 19.13
C LEU A 4 35.23 36.69 19.28
N LEU A 5 34.87 36.37 20.53
CA LEU A 5 33.76 35.47 20.84
C LEU A 5 32.41 36.02 20.37
N SER A 6 32.14 37.33 20.55
CA SER A 6 30.93 37.96 20.02
C SER A 6 30.87 37.96 18.50
N ILE A 7 31.99 38.18 17.80
CA ILE A 7 32.03 38.13 16.33
C ILE A 7 31.76 36.70 15.82
N LEU A 8 32.35 35.69 16.45
CA LEU A 8 32.07 34.27 16.13
C LEU A 8 30.61 33.90 16.38
N LEU A 9 29.98 34.42 17.44
CA LEU A 9 28.57 34.18 17.74
C LEU A 9 27.63 34.87 16.73
N PHE A 10 27.97 36.09 16.30
CA PHE A 10 27.20 36.78 15.26
C PHE A 10 27.36 36.11 13.88
N LEU A 11 28.54 35.59 13.58
CA LEU A 11 28.79 34.88 12.32
C LEU A 11 28.05 33.54 12.26
N SER A 12 27.97 32.80 13.38
CA SER A 12 27.22 31.53 13.41
C SER A 12 25.70 31.73 13.26
N LEU A 13 25.16 32.84 13.79
CA LEU A 13 23.75 33.21 13.63
C LEU A 13 23.38 33.65 12.21
N PHE A 14 24.35 34.11 11.40
CA PHE A 14 24.10 34.55 10.02
C PHE A 14 24.05 33.36 9.03
N VAL A 15 24.78 32.27 9.32
CA VAL A 15 24.87 31.09 8.44
C VAL A 15 23.60 30.23 8.49
N SER A 16 22.86 30.23 9.61
CA SER A 16 21.62 29.45 9.77
C SER A 16 20.43 29.96 8.94
N SER A 17 20.46 31.21 8.45
CA SER A 17 19.37 31.79 7.65
C SER A 17 19.41 31.44 6.15
N PHE A 18 20.51 30.89 5.64
CA PHE A 18 20.66 30.55 4.22
C PHE A 18 20.18 29.14 3.83
N SER A 19 19.74 28.33 4.80
CA SER A 19 19.35 26.93 4.56
C SER A 19 17.85 26.72 4.26
N GLN A 20 17.15 27.74 3.78
CA GLN A 20 15.76 27.59 3.38
C GLN A 20 15.70 27.09 1.93
N GLN A 21 15.87 25.77 1.77
CA GLN A 21 15.71 25.10 0.50
C GLN A 21 14.25 25.30 0.04
N ALA A 22 14.06 26.07 -1.03
CA ALA A 22 12.75 26.31 -1.61
C ALA A 22 12.12 24.95 -1.95
N GLN A 23 10.90 24.71 -1.44
CA GLN A 23 10.16 23.51 -1.78
C GLN A 23 9.87 23.54 -3.29
N PRO A 24 10.07 22.44 -4.01
CA PRO A 24 9.81 22.40 -5.44
C PRO A 24 8.34 22.75 -5.70
N VAL A 25 8.11 23.77 -6.53
CA VAL A 25 6.77 24.13 -7.00
C VAL A 25 6.25 22.99 -7.87
N PHE A 26 5.02 22.53 -7.64
CA PHE A 26 4.39 21.49 -8.43
C PHE A 26 4.37 21.88 -9.91
N GLN A 27 5.04 21.10 -10.77
CA GLN A 27 5.22 21.40 -12.19
C GLN A 27 4.05 20.92 -13.07
N GLY A 28 2.98 20.40 -12.48
CA GLY A 28 1.92 19.72 -13.21
C GLY A 28 2.28 18.28 -13.56
N GLN A 29 1.30 17.53 -14.06
CA GLN A 29 1.55 16.22 -14.64
C GLN A 29 2.08 16.38 -16.08
N PRO A 30 2.98 15.51 -16.55
CA PRO A 30 3.39 15.49 -17.94
C PRO A 30 2.19 15.21 -18.86
N PRO A 31 2.27 15.57 -20.16
CA PRO A 31 1.23 15.24 -21.13
C PRO A 31 0.92 13.74 -21.11
N VAL A 32 -0.37 13.39 -20.98
CA VAL A 32 -0.81 12.00 -20.93
C VAL A 32 -0.78 11.43 -22.35
N GLU A 33 -0.12 10.29 -22.54
CA GLU A 33 -0.21 9.56 -23.80
C GLU A 33 -1.59 8.91 -23.95
N PRO A 34 -2.28 9.08 -25.08
CA PRO A 34 -3.61 8.52 -25.28
C PRO A 34 -3.54 7.00 -25.32
N VAL A 35 -4.15 6.36 -24.32
CA VAL A 35 -4.28 4.90 -24.25
C VAL A 35 -5.56 4.48 -24.97
N SER A 36 -5.51 3.40 -25.75
CA SER A 36 -6.69 2.86 -26.43
C SER A 36 -7.77 2.45 -25.42
N THR A 37 -8.99 2.95 -25.59
CA THR A 37 -10.17 2.64 -24.77
C THR A 37 -11.09 1.60 -25.41
N THR A 38 -10.66 0.98 -26.50
CA THR A 38 -11.42 -0.10 -27.15
C THR A 38 -11.65 -1.24 -26.17
N SER A 39 -12.88 -1.76 -26.12
CA SER A 39 -13.22 -2.87 -25.24
C SER A 39 -12.33 -4.08 -25.49
N ARG A 40 -11.79 -4.62 -24.40
CA ARG A 40 -11.01 -5.86 -24.38
C ARG A 40 -11.67 -6.84 -23.43
N PRO A 41 -11.49 -8.16 -23.63
CA PRO A 41 -11.87 -9.13 -22.62
C PRO A 41 -11.18 -8.77 -21.29
N ILE A 42 -11.95 -8.79 -20.20
CA ILE A 42 -11.43 -8.62 -18.85
C ILE A 42 -11.37 -9.98 -18.16
N GLU A 43 -10.33 -10.19 -17.37
CA GLU A 43 -10.27 -11.33 -16.45
C GLU A 43 -11.12 -11.02 -15.22
N LYS A 44 -12.19 -11.81 -15.02
CA LYS A 44 -13.03 -11.66 -13.83
C LYS A 44 -12.32 -12.28 -12.64
N GLN A 45 -12.33 -11.58 -11.50
CA GLN A 45 -11.86 -12.16 -10.25
C GLN A 45 -12.83 -13.26 -9.79
N GLU A 46 -12.27 -14.37 -9.29
CA GLU A 46 -13.05 -15.41 -8.64
C GLU A 46 -13.38 -15.01 -7.19
N LYS A 47 -14.67 -15.04 -6.83
CA LYS A 47 -15.17 -14.65 -5.50
C LYS A 47 -15.16 -15.85 -4.55
N ARG A 48 -14.27 -15.87 -3.57
CA ARG A 48 -14.08 -16.98 -2.64
C ARG A 48 -13.55 -16.58 -1.27
N GLU A 49 -13.63 -17.53 -0.35
CA GLU A 49 -12.89 -17.48 0.91
C GLU A 49 -11.61 -18.31 0.79
N PHE A 50 -10.56 -17.86 1.47
CA PHE A 50 -9.26 -18.50 1.55
C PHE A 50 -9.05 -18.89 3.01
N SER A 51 -8.75 -20.18 3.26
CA SER A 51 -8.62 -20.72 4.61
C SER A 51 -7.21 -21.27 4.84
N PHE A 52 -6.54 -20.79 5.87
CA PHE A 52 -5.22 -21.25 6.30
C PHE A 52 -5.35 -21.91 7.68
N GLU A 53 -5.80 -23.17 7.69
CA GLU A 53 -6.14 -23.89 8.94
C GLU A 53 -4.99 -24.03 9.92
N ALA A 54 -3.75 -24.22 9.42
CA ALA A 54 -2.55 -24.28 10.25
C ALA A 54 -2.36 -23.02 11.12
N ASP A 55 -2.72 -21.85 10.58
CA ASP A 55 -2.64 -20.58 11.31
C ASP A 55 -3.99 -20.16 11.88
N GLN A 56 -5.08 -20.84 11.53
CA GLN A 56 -6.46 -20.44 11.83
C GLN A 56 -6.78 -19.02 11.32
N VAL A 57 -6.22 -18.63 10.17
CA VAL A 57 -6.41 -17.33 9.51
C VAL A 57 -7.23 -17.50 8.24
N TYR A 58 -8.10 -16.54 7.96
CA TYR A 58 -9.06 -16.57 6.86
C TYR A 58 -9.09 -15.24 6.14
N PHE A 59 -9.28 -15.29 4.83
CA PHE A 59 -9.48 -14.12 3.98
C PHE A 59 -10.71 -14.31 3.11
N SER A 60 -11.36 -13.22 2.70
CA SER A 60 -12.52 -13.28 1.82
C SER A 60 -12.60 -12.05 0.93
N ASN A 61 -12.96 -12.27 -0.33
CA ASN A 61 -13.33 -11.23 -1.29
C ASN A 61 -14.83 -11.30 -1.67
N GLN A 62 -15.64 -12.08 -0.93
CA GLN A 62 -17.07 -12.28 -1.19
C GLN A 62 -17.92 -11.11 -0.65
N PHE A 63 -17.69 -9.93 -1.21
CA PHE A 63 -18.52 -8.75 -1.02
C PHE A 63 -18.34 -7.81 -2.21
N ASP A 64 -19.33 -6.93 -2.37
CA ASP A 64 -19.31 -5.91 -3.41
C ASP A 64 -18.18 -4.92 -3.17
N GLY A 65 -17.51 -4.52 -4.25
CA GLY A 65 -16.33 -3.67 -4.11
C GLY A 65 -15.19 -4.34 -3.35
N ALA A 66 -15.08 -5.67 -3.36
CA ALA A 66 -13.87 -6.40 -2.97
C ALA A 66 -12.95 -6.69 -4.16
N ARG A 67 -11.64 -6.63 -3.97
CA ARG A 67 -10.63 -7.02 -4.95
C ARG A 67 -9.42 -7.65 -4.28
N LEU A 68 -9.25 -8.93 -4.60
CA LEU A 68 -8.20 -9.81 -4.12
C LEU A 68 -8.21 -11.02 -5.06
N ASN A 69 -7.12 -11.23 -5.79
CA ASN A 69 -7.06 -12.29 -6.81
C ASN A 69 -6.48 -13.58 -6.25
N GLN A 70 -5.36 -13.49 -5.51
CA GLN A 70 -4.68 -14.66 -4.96
C GLN A 70 -4.07 -14.37 -3.59
N ILE A 71 -3.77 -15.43 -2.85
CA ILE A 71 -3.05 -15.36 -1.57
C ILE A 71 -2.05 -16.50 -1.52
N GLN A 72 -0.81 -16.18 -1.18
CA GLN A 72 0.26 -17.11 -0.87
C GLN A 72 0.57 -17.03 0.63
N ARG A 73 0.80 -18.18 1.27
CA ARG A 73 1.35 -18.24 2.63
C ARG A 73 2.87 -18.32 2.53
N ASP A 74 3.56 -17.36 3.11
CA ASP A 74 5.03 -17.24 3.06
C ASP A 74 5.70 -17.78 4.32
N GLY A 75 4.94 -17.92 5.40
CA GLY A 75 5.42 -18.40 6.69
C GLY A 75 4.32 -18.36 7.75
N GLU A 76 4.69 -18.53 9.01
CA GLU A 76 3.74 -18.41 10.11
C GLU A 76 3.19 -16.98 10.19
N ASN A 77 1.86 -16.83 10.06
CA ASN A 77 1.17 -15.54 10.11
C ASN A 77 1.67 -14.51 9.07
N ALA A 78 2.33 -14.96 7.99
CA ALA A 78 2.88 -14.14 6.92
C ALA A 78 2.29 -14.56 5.57
N TYR A 79 1.67 -13.61 4.87
CA TYR A 79 0.95 -13.85 3.63
C TYR A 79 1.29 -12.80 2.59
N THR A 80 1.32 -13.19 1.33
CA THR A 80 1.35 -12.28 0.19
C THR A 80 0.02 -12.35 -0.55
N VAL A 81 -0.66 -11.21 -0.71
CA VAL A 81 -1.88 -11.08 -1.50
C VAL A 81 -1.55 -10.53 -2.88
N THR A 82 -2.13 -11.12 -3.93
CA THR A 82 -1.99 -10.61 -5.30
C THR A 82 -3.25 -9.86 -5.68
N ILE A 83 -3.06 -8.64 -6.18
CA ILE A 83 -4.13 -7.77 -6.67
C ILE A 83 -3.75 -7.36 -8.11
N THR A 84 -4.64 -7.66 -9.05
CA THR A 84 -4.51 -7.28 -10.46
C THR A 84 -5.41 -6.09 -10.75
N PRO A 85 -5.12 -5.22 -11.73
CA PRO A 85 -6.06 -4.18 -12.14
C PRO A 85 -7.33 -4.74 -12.77
N GLU A 86 -8.43 -4.01 -12.63
CA GLU A 86 -9.71 -4.36 -13.26
C GLU A 86 -9.62 -4.36 -14.78
N ASN A 87 -8.90 -3.38 -15.31
CA ASN A 87 -8.65 -3.24 -16.72
C ASN A 87 -7.28 -2.58 -16.89
N ALA A 88 -6.31 -3.32 -17.42
CA ALA A 88 -5.01 -2.78 -17.81
C ALA A 88 -4.95 -2.63 -19.34
N PRO A 89 -4.38 -1.54 -19.89
CA PRO A 89 -3.58 -0.50 -19.22
C PRO A 89 -4.37 0.72 -18.68
N ILE A 90 -5.69 0.77 -18.89
CA ILE A 90 -6.50 1.97 -18.58
C ILE A 90 -6.46 2.33 -17.09
N ASN A 91 -6.44 1.34 -16.20
CA ASN A 91 -6.27 1.53 -14.79
C ASN A 91 -4.99 0.82 -14.33
N MET A 92 -3.94 1.57 -14.07
CA MET A 92 -2.68 1.03 -13.54
C MET A 92 -2.64 0.97 -12.02
N SER A 93 -3.51 1.70 -11.31
CA SER A 93 -3.60 1.67 -9.84
C SER A 93 -4.76 0.77 -9.42
N PRO A 94 -4.53 -0.53 -9.17
CA PRO A 94 -5.60 -1.39 -8.71
C PRO A 94 -6.08 -0.94 -7.33
N TRP A 95 -7.38 -0.76 -7.19
CA TRP A 95 -8.00 -0.67 -5.88
C TRP A 95 -7.99 -2.06 -5.23
N TYR A 96 -7.83 -2.10 -3.91
CA TYR A 96 -7.92 -3.35 -3.15
C TYR A 96 -8.98 -3.25 -2.07
N ALA A 97 -9.74 -4.34 -1.93
CA ALA A 97 -10.52 -4.55 -0.73
C ALA A 97 -10.75 -6.02 -0.41
N PHE A 98 -10.49 -6.42 0.82
CA PHE A 98 -10.74 -7.77 1.28
C PHE A 98 -10.94 -7.80 2.78
N LYS A 99 -11.54 -8.90 3.24
CA LYS A 99 -11.77 -9.18 4.64
C LYS A 99 -10.71 -10.17 5.13
N VAL A 100 -10.18 -9.94 6.33
CA VAL A 100 -9.25 -10.85 7.00
C VAL A 100 -9.63 -11.01 8.47
N TRP A 101 -9.57 -12.25 8.98
CA TRP A 101 -9.83 -12.57 10.38
C TRP A 101 -9.07 -13.83 10.81
N SER A 102 -9.03 -14.09 12.12
CA SER A 102 -8.35 -15.24 12.72
C SER A 102 -9.17 -15.75 13.88
N LYS A 103 -9.16 -17.06 14.17
CA LYS A 103 -9.82 -17.61 15.38
C LYS A 103 -9.12 -17.20 16.68
N LYS A 104 -7.86 -16.78 16.62
CA LYS A 104 -7.07 -16.34 17.78
C LYS A 104 -6.58 -14.91 17.59
N LYS A 105 -6.48 -14.15 18.68
CA LYS A 105 -5.87 -12.82 18.65
C LYS A 105 -4.39 -12.94 18.31
N LYS A 106 -3.97 -12.39 17.18
CA LYS A 106 -2.58 -12.44 16.72
C LYS A 106 -2.26 -11.31 15.76
N GLU A 107 -0.98 -11.03 15.63
CA GLU A 107 -0.47 -10.17 14.57
C GLU A 107 -0.24 -11.00 13.31
N ILE A 108 -0.68 -10.48 12.17
CA ILE A 108 -0.37 -11.03 10.85
C ILE A 108 0.35 -9.98 10.02
N THR A 109 1.24 -10.46 9.15
CA THR A 109 1.92 -9.65 8.13
C THR A 109 1.31 -9.98 6.78
N ILE A 110 0.82 -8.96 6.10
CA ILE A 110 0.31 -9.09 4.74
C ILE A 110 1.16 -8.23 3.82
N ASN A 111 1.82 -8.86 2.86
CA ASN A 111 2.45 -8.18 1.75
C ASN A 111 1.44 -8.11 0.59
N SER A 112 1.31 -6.97 -0.07
CA SER A 112 0.61 -6.88 -1.36
C SER A 112 1.63 -7.02 -2.47
N SER A 113 1.38 -7.87 -3.46
CA SER A 113 2.12 -7.89 -4.71
C SER A 113 1.17 -7.43 -5.82
N ILE A 114 1.48 -6.26 -6.37
CA ILE A 114 0.84 -5.79 -7.59
C ILE A 114 1.83 -6.06 -8.73
N PRO A 115 1.44 -6.82 -9.77
CA PRO A 115 2.35 -7.14 -10.87
C PRO A 115 2.99 -5.87 -11.45
N ASN A 116 4.33 -5.79 -11.34
CA ASN A 116 5.18 -4.71 -11.84
C ASN A 116 5.05 -3.34 -11.15
N LEU A 117 4.43 -3.23 -9.96
CA LEU A 117 4.15 -1.92 -9.34
C LEU A 117 4.77 -1.76 -7.93
N LEU A 118 4.42 -2.56 -6.92
CA LEU A 118 5.00 -2.41 -5.56
C LEU A 118 4.71 -3.58 -4.61
N ASN A 119 5.53 -3.70 -3.56
CA ASN A 119 5.28 -4.53 -2.38
C ASN A 119 4.84 -3.68 -1.17
N ILE A 120 3.60 -3.85 -0.67
CA ILE A 120 3.08 -3.08 0.49
C ILE A 120 2.96 -4.00 1.71
N VAL A 121 3.58 -3.64 2.85
CA VAL A 121 3.50 -4.43 4.09
C VAL A 121 2.44 -3.87 5.04
N ILE A 122 1.46 -4.69 5.39
CA ILE A 122 0.36 -4.36 6.30
C ILE A 122 0.47 -5.23 7.56
N ARG A 123 0.70 -4.60 8.72
CA ARG A 123 0.71 -5.25 10.04
C ARG A 123 -0.65 -5.07 10.71
N ARG A 124 -1.34 -6.16 11.06
CA ARG A 124 -2.71 -6.09 11.60
C ARG A 124 -2.90 -7.05 12.78
N LYS A 125 -3.62 -6.59 13.82
CA LYS A 125 -4.13 -7.46 14.88
C LYS A 125 -5.45 -8.07 14.43
N SER A 126 -5.43 -9.35 14.06
CA SER A 126 -6.65 -10.10 13.80
C SER A 126 -7.29 -10.52 15.13
N ALA A 127 -8.62 -10.50 15.24
CA ALA A 127 -9.36 -10.90 16.44
C ALA A 127 -10.34 -12.05 16.12
N PRO A 128 -10.68 -12.91 17.10
CA PRO A 128 -11.40 -14.18 16.94
C PRO A 128 -12.62 -14.18 16.00
N MET A 129 -13.32 -13.04 15.91
CA MET A 129 -14.53 -12.87 15.10
C MET A 129 -14.66 -11.46 14.49
N ALA A 130 -13.63 -10.61 14.59
CA ALA A 130 -13.71 -9.27 14.00
C ALA A 130 -13.23 -9.34 12.55
N LYS A 131 -14.17 -9.20 11.62
CA LYS A 131 -13.87 -9.10 10.19
C LYS A 131 -13.27 -7.73 9.95
N MET A 132 -12.00 -7.69 9.55
CA MET A 132 -11.30 -6.43 9.31
C MET A 132 -11.15 -6.21 7.81
N GLU A 133 -11.53 -5.02 7.35
CA GLU A 133 -11.51 -4.64 5.95
C GLU A 133 -10.25 -3.82 5.66
N ALA A 134 -9.49 -4.22 4.63
CA ALA A 134 -8.37 -3.43 4.11
C ALA A 134 -8.85 -2.70 2.87
N PHE A 135 -8.69 -1.38 2.78
CA PHE A 135 -9.03 -0.56 1.61
C PHE A 135 -7.85 0.31 1.19
N GLY A 136 -7.69 0.57 -0.11
CA GLY A 136 -6.74 1.56 -0.63
C GLY A 136 -6.58 1.53 -2.14
N CYS A 137 -5.80 2.50 -2.62
CA CYS A 137 -5.36 2.69 -4.00
C CYS A 137 -3.86 3.02 -3.95
N GLU A 138 -3.10 2.57 -4.94
CA GLU A 138 -1.70 2.96 -5.13
C GLU A 138 -1.60 4.35 -5.78
#